data_AF-A0A1K1R228-F1
#
_entry.id   AF-A0A1K1R228-F1
#
_cell.length_a   1.000
_cell.length_b   1.000
_cell.length_c   1.000
_cell.angle_alpha   90.00
_cell.angle_beta   90.00
_cell.angle_gamma   90.00
#
_symmetry.space_group_name_H-M   'P 1'
#
loop_
_entity.id
_entity.type
_entity.pdbx_description
1 polymer ?
#
loop_
_entity_poly.entity_id
_entity_poly.type
_entity_poly.pdbx_seq_one_letter_code
_entity_poly.pdbx_strand_id
1 'polypeptide(L)'
;MQIIPVFRVFDYNKTIEFYVNWLGCSISWEHRPDNSPFYLRMSLRGLVFDLSEHHGECSPGARFSIADFEGLQQYHEELLSKNYPYNRPGLERVEWAADTLEMTVTDPFSNRIIFNEKVKDFNTISPSAIALLFTKSFTQIPFMKEAAKLLHALPDSTEKTPMFHARVQHFEDRYYSIDRMLQPTGITNILELSSGYSFRGLDLANKRAVHYIDTDLDDVISRKLQFINHLQQGPLKGQLQLTPLNALDATQFETIIDSFPEGPVAIVNEGLLMYLNMEEKQLLADIIHKMLMKRGGCWITADIYIPSPLDAHKVYTQRQQKFMNFHKVEENKFASFDAAKNFFEDAGFTITKDSQEEINFRETWLLKTK
;
A
#
# COMPACT_ATOMS: atom_id res chain seq x y z
N MET A 1 -27.47 7.58 -9.51
CA MET A 1 -28.52 6.76 -8.88
C MET A 1 -28.19 6.65 -7.40
N GLN A 2 -29.13 6.88 -6.50
CA GLN A 2 -28.91 6.89 -5.05
C GLN A 2 -29.89 5.91 -4.37
N ILE A 3 -29.39 5.13 -3.42
CA ILE A 3 -30.20 4.22 -2.59
C ILE A 3 -30.34 4.88 -1.21
N ILE A 4 -31.58 5.01 -0.71
CA ILE A 4 -31.87 5.59 0.60
C ILE A 4 -32.61 4.52 1.41
N PRO A 5 -31.97 3.90 2.41
CA PRO A 5 -32.63 2.91 3.25
C PRO A 5 -33.60 3.59 4.23
N VAL A 6 -34.65 2.86 4.61
CA VAL A 6 -35.63 3.29 5.62
C VAL A 6 -35.52 2.36 6.83
N PHE A 7 -35.38 2.92 8.03
CA PHE A 7 -35.31 2.15 9.28
C PHE A 7 -36.51 2.43 10.19
N ARG A 8 -36.97 1.38 10.87
CA ARG A 8 -38.15 1.44 11.74
C ARG A 8 -37.77 2.02 13.10
N VAL A 9 -38.52 3.03 13.55
CA VAL A 9 -38.34 3.71 14.86
C VAL A 9 -39.68 3.92 15.56
N PHE A 10 -39.74 3.95 16.89
CA PHE A 10 -41.02 3.87 17.62
C PHE A 10 -41.33 5.05 18.53
N ASP A 11 -40.40 5.99 18.68
CA ASP A 11 -40.59 7.17 19.53
C ASP A 11 -39.76 8.33 18.99
N TYR A 12 -40.41 9.47 18.78
CA TYR A 12 -39.77 10.64 18.22
C TYR A 12 -38.65 11.19 19.13
N ASN A 13 -38.92 11.31 20.43
CA ASN A 13 -37.97 11.91 21.36
C ASN A 13 -36.72 11.04 21.51
N LYS A 14 -36.89 9.71 21.57
CA LYS A 14 -35.78 8.75 21.55
C LYS A 14 -35.02 8.74 20.24
N THR A 15 -35.72 8.96 19.13
CA THR A 15 -35.08 9.17 17.83
C THR A 15 -34.15 10.38 17.85
N ILE A 16 -34.64 11.53 18.30
CA ILE A 16 -33.83 12.76 18.37
C ILE A 16 -32.69 12.64 19.38
N GLU A 17 -32.96 12.08 20.56
CA GLU A 17 -31.95 11.82 21.59
C GLU A 17 -30.77 11.00 21.04
N PHE A 18 -31.06 9.89 20.36
CA PHE A 18 -30.03 9.00 19.84
C PHE A 18 -29.39 9.54 18.56
N TYR A 19 -30.17 9.79 17.50
CA TYR A 19 -29.62 10.07 16.18
C TYR A 19 -29.05 11.48 16.08
N VAL A 20 -29.73 12.49 16.63
CA VAL A 20 -29.28 13.89 16.50
C VAL A 20 -28.30 14.23 17.59
N ASN A 21 -28.73 14.13 18.86
CA ASN A 21 -27.93 14.65 19.97
C ASN A 21 -26.67 13.81 20.22
N TRP A 22 -26.80 12.48 20.22
CA TRP A 22 -25.67 11.58 20.48
C TRP A 22 -24.89 11.21 19.22
N LEU A 23 -25.53 10.61 18.21
CA LEU A 23 -24.88 10.14 16.99
C LEU A 23 -24.51 11.28 16.02
N GLY A 24 -24.98 12.51 16.24
CA GLY A 24 -24.56 13.67 15.45
C GLY A 24 -25.14 13.72 14.03
N CYS A 25 -26.28 13.06 13.79
CA CYS A 25 -27.05 13.23 12.57
C CYS A 25 -27.71 14.61 12.51
N SER A 26 -28.01 15.06 11.30
CA SER A 26 -28.83 16.24 11.02
C SER A 26 -30.15 15.84 10.37
N ILE A 27 -31.23 16.53 10.73
CA ILE A 27 -32.53 16.36 10.07
C ILE A 27 -32.48 17.12 8.75
N SER A 28 -32.56 16.39 7.64
CA SER A 28 -32.62 16.98 6.30
C SER A 28 -34.06 17.29 5.87
N TRP A 29 -35.04 16.53 6.39
CA TRP A 29 -36.46 16.77 6.20
C TRP A 29 -37.28 16.06 7.29
N GLU A 30 -38.43 16.63 7.66
CA GLU A 30 -39.32 16.08 8.68
C GLU A 30 -40.78 16.20 8.23
N HIS A 31 -41.55 15.13 8.43
CA HIS A 31 -43.00 15.13 8.41
C HIS A 31 -43.55 14.53 9.69
N ARG A 32 -44.15 15.41 10.50
CA ARG A 32 -44.67 15.08 11.81
C ARG A 32 -46.05 15.73 12.00
N PRO A 33 -47.12 15.08 11.52
CA PRO A 33 -48.48 15.56 11.77
C PRO A 33 -48.89 15.30 13.22
N ASP A 34 -49.82 16.10 13.73
CA ASP A 34 -50.39 15.84 15.05
C ASP A 34 -51.10 14.48 15.09
N ASN A 35 -50.89 13.73 16.17
CA ASN A 35 -51.49 12.41 16.44
C ASN A 35 -51.29 11.38 15.32
N SER A 36 -50.21 11.48 14.55
CA SER A 36 -49.89 10.55 13.45
C SER A 36 -48.42 10.10 13.53
N PRO A 37 -48.07 8.93 12.96
CA PRO A 37 -46.68 8.50 12.88
C PRO A 37 -45.83 9.52 12.14
N PHE A 38 -44.57 9.69 12.55
CA PHE A 38 -43.63 10.57 11.88
C PHE A 38 -42.80 9.85 10.81
N TYR A 39 -42.24 10.66 9.90
CA TYR A 39 -41.19 10.27 8.96
C TYR A 39 -40.08 11.32 8.96
N LEU A 40 -38.82 10.88 9.07
CA LEU A 40 -37.64 11.75 9.08
C LEU A 40 -36.66 11.32 8.01
N ARG A 41 -36.06 12.30 7.32
CA ARG A 41 -34.85 12.10 6.54
C ARG A 41 -33.66 12.64 7.32
N MET A 42 -32.68 11.78 7.54
CA MET A 42 -31.46 12.08 8.28
C MET A 42 -30.25 12.12 7.36
N SER A 43 -29.24 12.88 7.78
CA SER A 43 -27.91 12.87 7.18
C SER A 43 -26.84 12.75 8.25
N LEU A 44 -25.91 11.81 8.05
CA LEU A 44 -24.69 11.65 8.85
C LEU A 44 -23.48 11.81 7.93
N ARG A 45 -22.76 12.95 8.04
CA ARG A 45 -21.59 13.27 7.20
C ARG A 45 -21.86 13.09 5.69
N GLY A 46 -23.06 13.42 5.23
CA GLY A 46 -23.47 13.29 3.83
C GLY A 46 -24.14 11.96 3.46
N LEU A 47 -24.10 10.94 4.33
CA LEU A 47 -24.86 9.71 4.16
C LEU A 47 -26.34 9.95 4.52
N VAL A 48 -27.23 9.71 3.58
CA VAL A 48 -28.68 9.93 3.73
C VAL A 48 -29.40 8.61 4.02
N PHE A 49 -30.26 8.61 5.02
CA PHE A 49 -31.18 7.52 5.35
C PHE A 49 -32.47 8.07 5.95
N ASP A 50 -33.53 7.28 5.90
CA ASP A 50 -34.84 7.67 6.41
C ASP A 50 -35.20 6.85 7.66
N LEU A 51 -35.98 7.45 8.55
CA LEU A 51 -36.52 6.84 9.76
C LEU A 51 -38.04 6.97 9.74
N SER A 52 -38.75 5.86 9.94
CA SER A 52 -40.21 5.82 9.88
C SER A 52 -40.85 5.21 11.12
N GLU A 53 -41.87 5.89 11.62
CA GLU A 53 -42.79 5.37 12.64
C GLU A 53 -43.96 4.58 12.02
N HIS A 54 -44.14 4.60 10.70
CA HIS A 54 -45.26 3.94 10.04
C HIS A 54 -45.14 2.42 10.06
N HIS A 55 -46.27 1.75 10.30
CA HIS A 55 -46.37 0.31 10.13
C HIS A 55 -46.38 -0.06 8.64
N GLY A 56 -45.72 -1.17 8.29
CA GLY A 56 -45.74 -1.73 6.94
C GLY A 56 -44.69 -1.16 5.97
N GLU A 57 -44.00 -0.08 6.33
CA GLU A 57 -42.92 0.48 5.49
C GLU A 57 -41.59 -0.27 5.66
N CYS A 58 -41.27 -0.68 6.89
CA CYS A 58 -40.02 -1.39 7.20
C CYS A 58 -40.15 -2.25 8.47
N SER A 59 -39.23 -3.20 8.62
CA SER A 59 -39.11 -4.07 9.81
C SER A 59 -38.16 -3.46 10.84
N PRO A 60 -38.41 -3.64 12.15
CA PRO A 60 -37.46 -3.26 13.19
C PRO A 60 -36.24 -4.19 13.26
N GLY A 61 -35.17 -3.71 13.89
CA GLY A 61 -33.98 -4.51 14.14
C GLY A 61 -33.03 -4.64 12.94
N ALA A 62 -33.04 -3.65 12.03
CA ALA A 62 -32.20 -3.66 10.84
C ALA A 62 -30.70 -3.68 11.21
N ARG A 63 -29.86 -4.22 10.32
CA ARG A 63 -28.40 -4.14 10.43
C ARG A 63 -27.87 -3.54 9.14
N PHE A 64 -27.08 -2.48 9.25
CA PHE A 64 -26.41 -1.90 8.09
C PHE A 64 -25.00 -1.42 8.44
N SER A 65 -24.15 -1.40 7.42
CA SER A 65 -22.74 -1.03 7.54
C SER A 65 -22.47 0.24 6.74
N ILE A 66 -21.74 1.16 7.36
CA ILE A 66 -21.15 2.35 6.75
C ILE A 66 -19.68 2.03 6.55
N ALA A 67 -19.32 1.79 5.29
CA ALA A 67 -17.95 1.45 4.93
C ALA A 67 -17.09 2.69 4.71
N ASP A 68 -15.77 2.52 4.91
CA ASP A 68 -14.76 3.56 4.69
C ASP A 68 -15.03 4.87 5.46
N PHE A 69 -15.46 4.73 6.72
CA PHE A 69 -15.74 5.86 7.60
C PHE A 69 -14.45 6.53 8.06
N GLU A 70 -14.13 7.69 7.49
CA GLU A 70 -12.91 8.43 7.83
C GLU A 70 -12.91 8.95 9.27
N GLY A 71 -11.82 8.67 9.99
CA GLY A 71 -11.59 9.13 11.36
C GLY A 71 -12.49 8.43 12.39
N LEU A 72 -12.69 7.11 12.24
CA LEU A 72 -13.57 6.32 13.11
C LEU A 72 -13.08 6.32 14.56
N GLN A 73 -11.77 6.28 14.78
CA GLN A 73 -11.21 6.34 16.14
C GLN A 73 -11.55 7.67 16.83
N GLN A 74 -11.34 8.80 16.15
CA GLN A 74 -11.69 10.11 16.71
C GLN A 74 -13.19 10.22 16.96
N TYR A 75 -14.01 9.75 16.03
CA TYR A 75 -15.47 9.77 16.16
C TYR A 75 -15.95 8.87 17.33
N HIS A 76 -15.30 7.73 17.56
CA HIS A 76 -15.54 6.87 18.73
C HIS A 76 -15.25 7.61 20.05
N GLU A 77 -14.11 8.29 20.15
CA GLU A 77 -13.73 9.10 21.31
C GLU A 77 -14.74 10.24 21.56
N GLU A 78 -15.18 10.91 20.49
CA GLU A 78 -16.23 11.93 20.54
C GLU A 78 -17.55 11.36 21.09
N LEU A 79 -18.00 10.20 20.62
CA LEU A 79 -19.24 9.57 21.11
C LEU A 79 -19.15 9.17 22.59
N LEU A 80 -17.99 8.65 23.04
CA LEU A 80 -17.77 8.30 24.44
C LEU A 80 -17.76 9.54 25.34
N SER A 81 -17.20 10.65 24.87
CA SER A 81 -17.16 11.91 25.64
C SER A 81 -18.56 12.48 25.94
N LYS A 82 -19.56 12.17 25.11
CA LYS A 82 -20.95 12.57 25.32
C LYS A 82 -21.64 11.82 26.47
N ASN A 83 -21.00 10.81 27.06
CA ASN A 83 -21.47 10.06 28.24
C ASN A 83 -22.91 9.54 28.12
N TYR A 84 -23.30 9.06 26.94
CA TYR A 84 -24.64 8.55 26.71
C TYR A 84 -24.88 7.26 27.52
N PRO A 85 -25.90 7.20 28.40
CA PRO A 85 -26.02 6.12 29.38
C PRO A 85 -26.43 4.78 28.75
N TYR A 86 -27.07 4.80 27.59
CA TYR A 86 -27.64 3.61 26.95
C TYR A 86 -26.74 2.97 25.89
N ASN A 87 -25.61 3.60 25.53
CA ASN A 87 -24.67 3.02 24.56
C ASN A 87 -23.22 3.39 24.88
N ARG A 88 -22.34 2.39 24.91
CA ARG A 88 -20.88 2.52 25.07
C ARG A 88 -20.21 1.62 24.04
N PRO A 89 -20.15 2.05 22.78
CA PRO A 89 -19.66 1.18 21.71
C PRO A 89 -18.18 0.87 21.91
N GLY A 90 -17.79 -0.38 21.64
CA GLY A 90 -16.39 -0.77 21.51
C GLY A 90 -15.84 -0.33 20.15
N LEU A 91 -14.54 -0.09 20.09
CA LEU A 91 -13.79 0.07 18.86
C LEU A 91 -12.82 -1.10 18.76
N GLU A 92 -13.03 -1.98 17.78
CA GLU A 92 -12.35 -3.26 17.69
C GLU A 92 -11.71 -3.43 16.30
N ARG A 93 -10.66 -4.25 16.22
CA ARG A 93 -10.15 -4.70 14.91
C ARG A 93 -10.92 -5.94 14.47
N VAL A 94 -11.31 -5.97 13.21
CA VAL A 94 -12.05 -7.10 12.64
C VAL A 94 -11.13 -8.32 12.49
N GLU A 95 -11.53 -9.48 13.02
CA GLU A 95 -10.68 -10.68 13.03
C GLU A 95 -10.29 -11.17 11.62
N TRP A 96 -11.20 -11.08 10.66
CA TRP A 96 -10.99 -11.51 9.27
C TRP A 96 -10.40 -10.40 8.37
N ALA A 97 -10.29 -9.17 8.88
CA ALA A 97 -9.71 -8.01 8.22
C ALA A 97 -8.96 -7.16 9.24
N ALA A 98 -7.75 -7.62 9.63
CA ALA A 98 -6.96 -7.01 10.70
C ALA A 98 -6.58 -5.53 10.47
N ASP A 99 -6.66 -5.09 9.21
CA ASP A 99 -6.49 -3.72 8.76
C ASP A 99 -7.79 -2.90 8.82
N THR A 100 -8.85 -3.40 9.43
CA THR A 100 -10.15 -2.72 9.55
C THR A 100 -10.52 -2.54 11.02
N LEU A 101 -10.78 -1.29 11.42
CA LEU A 101 -11.48 -0.97 12.66
C LEU A 101 -12.98 -1.04 12.43
N GLU A 102 -13.70 -1.55 13.42
CA GLU A 102 -15.16 -1.60 13.44
C GLU A 102 -15.67 -1.03 14.77
N MET A 103 -16.72 -0.23 14.68
CA MET A 103 -17.50 0.24 15.82
C MET A 103 -18.97 -0.05 15.53
N THR A 104 -19.65 -0.76 16.43
CA THR A 104 -21.08 -1.01 16.32
C THR A 104 -21.84 -0.20 17.37
N VAL A 105 -22.83 0.56 16.92
CA VAL A 105 -23.85 1.18 17.79
C VAL A 105 -25.21 0.53 17.57
N THR A 106 -26.04 0.54 18.60
CA THR A 106 -27.41 0.02 18.57
C THR A 106 -28.33 1.12 19.04
N ASP A 107 -29.33 1.45 18.22
CA ASP A 107 -30.32 2.47 18.55
C ASP A 107 -31.35 1.95 19.57
N PRO A 108 -32.24 2.81 20.10
CA PRO A 108 -33.29 2.39 21.05
C PRO A 108 -34.30 1.39 20.49
N PHE A 109 -34.31 1.16 19.17
CA PHE A 109 -35.27 0.36 18.43
C PHE A 109 -34.64 -0.92 17.86
N SER A 110 -33.45 -1.28 18.36
CA SER A 110 -32.64 -2.45 17.99
C SER A 110 -32.02 -2.43 16.59
N ASN A 111 -32.09 -1.31 15.86
CA ASN A 111 -31.32 -1.14 14.63
C ASN A 111 -29.82 -1.03 14.99
N ARG A 112 -28.99 -1.77 14.24
CA ARG A 112 -27.54 -1.81 14.41
C ARG A 112 -26.86 -1.08 13.27
N ILE A 113 -26.01 -0.12 13.62
CA ILE A 113 -25.20 0.67 12.70
C ILE A 113 -23.75 0.29 12.92
N ILE A 114 -23.10 -0.20 11.88
CA ILE A 114 -21.72 -0.66 11.92
C ILE A 114 -20.87 0.30 11.12
N PHE A 115 -19.97 1.00 11.79
CA PHE A 115 -18.98 1.84 11.15
C PHE A 115 -17.71 1.03 10.96
N ASN A 116 -17.14 1.04 9.76
CA ASN A 116 -15.82 0.46 9.54
C ASN A 116 -14.87 1.45 8.86
N GLU A 117 -13.60 1.37 9.23
CA GLU A 117 -12.52 2.17 8.68
C GLU A 117 -11.30 1.28 8.44
N LYS A 118 -10.68 1.36 7.27
CA LYS A 118 -9.39 0.71 7.03
C LYS A 118 -8.27 1.51 7.69
N VAL A 119 -7.57 0.89 8.64
CA VAL A 119 -6.42 1.46 9.33
C VAL A 119 -5.12 1.06 8.64
N LYS A 120 -4.44 2.06 8.08
CA LYS A 120 -3.14 1.93 7.45
C LYS A 120 -2.00 2.04 8.48
N ASP A 121 -1.90 1.08 9.41
CA ASP A 121 -0.84 1.02 10.44
C ASP A 121 0.26 0.02 10.04
N PHE A 122 1.53 0.25 10.38
CA PHE A 122 2.61 -0.73 10.18
C PHE A 122 2.36 -2.07 10.91
N ASN A 123 1.51 -2.10 11.94
CA ASN A 123 1.06 -3.36 12.57
C ASN A 123 0.26 -4.27 11.63
N THR A 124 -0.12 -3.78 10.44
CA THR A 124 -0.86 -4.52 9.41
C THR A 124 0.02 -4.96 8.23
N ILE A 125 1.34 -4.79 8.32
CA ILE A 125 2.27 -5.30 7.30
C ILE A 125 2.14 -6.82 7.20
N SER A 126 2.06 -7.34 5.97
CA SER A 126 1.93 -8.77 5.76
C SER A 126 3.12 -9.52 6.40
N PRO A 127 2.92 -10.71 6.99
CA PRO A 127 4.01 -11.49 7.57
C PRO A 127 5.14 -11.80 6.57
N SER A 128 4.83 -11.86 5.27
CA SER A 128 5.82 -12.00 4.21
C SER A 128 6.75 -10.77 4.12
N ALA A 129 6.20 -9.56 4.20
CA ALA A 129 6.97 -8.33 4.21
C ALA A 129 7.76 -8.14 5.52
N ILE A 130 7.20 -8.53 6.68
CA ILE A 130 7.94 -8.56 7.95
C ILE A 130 9.14 -9.52 7.86
N ALA A 131 8.94 -10.73 7.33
CA ALA A 131 10.03 -11.70 7.16
C ALA A 131 11.12 -11.20 6.20
N LEU A 132 10.73 -10.46 5.15
CA LEU A 132 11.67 -9.83 4.23
C LEU A 132 12.48 -8.73 4.91
N LEU A 133 11.83 -7.83 5.65
CA LEU A 133 12.47 -6.78 6.45
C LEU A 133 13.44 -7.36 7.48
N PHE A 134 13.03 -8.40 8.21
CA PHE A 134 13.88 -9.13 9.15
C PHE A 134 15.10 -9.76 8.47
N THR A 135 14.93 -10.38 7.29
CA THR A 135 16.08 -10.92 6.56
C THR A 135 17.04 -9.79 6.14
N LYS A 136 16.49 -8.70 5.59
CA LYS A 136 17.27 -7.54 5.16
C LYS A 136 17.95 -6.81 6.33
N SER A 137 17.50 -6.94 7.58
CA SER A 137 18.18 -6.34 8.75
C SER A 137 19.55 -6.95 9.04
N PHE A 138 19.90 -8.10 8.44
CA PHE A 138 21.24 -8.69 8.55
C PHE A 138 22.19 -8.21 7.45
N THR A 139 21.73 -7.39 6.51
CA THR A 139 22.56 -6.74 5.48
C THR A 139 23.20 -5.46 6.04
N GLN A 140 24.04 -4.81 5.23
CA GLN A 140 24.51 -3.46 5.45
C GLN A 140 23.69 -2.41 4.68
N ILE A 141 22.53 -2.79 4.13
CA ILE A 141 21.62 -1.84 3.47
C ILE A 141 21.17 -0.79 4.49
N PRO A 142 21.26 0.52 4.17
CA PRO A 142 20.86 1.59 5.08
C PRO A 142 19.44 1.44 5.64
N PHE A 143 19.28 1.77 6.92
CA PHE A 143 18.02 1.80 7.67
C PHE A 143 17.31 0.46 7.91
N MET A 144 17.78 -0.65 7.35
CA MET A 144 17.11 -1.94 7.48
C MET A 144 17.08 -2.45 8.94
N LYS A 145 18.15 -2.24 9.70
CA LYS A 145 18.25 -2.63 11.11
C LYS A 145 17.30 -1.81 11.98
N GLU A 146 17.22 -0.51 11.73
CA GLU A 146 16.36 0.42 12.44
C GLU A 146 14.89 0.17 12.11
N ALA A 147 14.55 -0.05 10.84
CA ALA A 147 13.20 -0.40 10.41
C ALA A 147 12.72 -1.71 11.03
N ALA A 148 13.56 -2.75 11.07
CA ALA A 148 13.18 -4.01 11.71
C ALA A 148 12.89 -3.86 13.22
N LYS A 149 13.64 -2.98 13.93
CA LYS A 149 13.39 -2.68 15.35
C LYS A 149 12.03 -2.04 15.57
N LEU A 150 11.58 -1.15 14.68
CA LEU A 150 10.27 -0.49 14.78
C LEU A 150 9.10 -1.48 14.69
N LEU A 151 9.28 -2.60 13.99
CA LEU A 151 8.27 -3.65 13.87
C LEU A 151 8.24 -4.65 15.03
N HIS A 152 9.11 -4.48 16.03
CA HIS A 152 9.42 -5.54 16.99
C HIS A 152 9.69 -6.88 16.30
N ALA A 153 10.26 -6.83 15.08
CA ALA A 153 10.39 -7.99 14.22
C ALA A 153 11.38 -8.98 14.85
N LEU A 154 10.81 -9.97 15.54
CA LEU A 154 11.36 -11.19 16.13
C LEU A 154 12.66 -11.05 16.95
N PRO A 155 12.72 -11.57 18.20
CA PRO A 155 14.02 -11.79 18.85
C PRO A 155 14.87 -12.73 17.97
N ASP A 156 16.17 -12.41 17.86
CA ASP A 156 17.17 -13.14 17.06
C ASP A 156 17.49 -14.52 17.67
N SER A 157 16.49 -15.41 17.68
CA SER A 157 16.60 -16.81 18.12
C SER A 157 16.54 -17.80 16.96
N THR A 158 16.44 -17.30 15.71
CA THR A 158 16.38 -18.15 14.52
C THR A 158 17.77 -18.64 14.11
N GLU A 159 17.88 -19.93 13.82
CA GLU A 159 19.12 -20.55 13.36
C GLU A 159 19.53 -19.99 11.99
N LYS A 160 20.71 -19.37 11.94
CA LYS A 160 21.25 -18.75 10.72
C LYS A 160 21.93 -19.80 9.85
N THR A 161 21.13 -20.51 9.05
CA THR A 161 21.62 -21.54 8.13
C THR A 161 22.47 -20.95 6.98
N PRO A 162 23.27 -21.75 6.26
CA PRO A 162 23.96 -21.29 5.05
C PRO A 162 23.01 -20.69 4.01
N MET A 163 21.80 -21.24 3.86
CA MET A 163 20.76 -20.70 2.97
C MET A 163 20.25 -19.33 3.43
N PHE A 164 20.17 -19.09 4.73
CA PHE A 164 19.83 -17.77 5.26
C PHE A 164 20.90 -16.74 4.87
N HIS A 165 22.18 -17.05 5.09
CA HIS A 165 23.28 -16.16 4.71
C HIS A 165 23.35 -15.90 3.20
N ALA A 166 23.16 -16.94 2.38
CA ALA A 166 23.08 -16.77 0.93
C ALA A 166 21.94 -15.82 0.51
N ARG A 167 20.80 -15.86 1.22
CA ARG A 167 19.66 -14.97 0.97
C ARG A 167 19.93 -13.53 1.43
N VAL A 168 20.60 -13.35 2.56
CA VAL A 168 21.06 -12.03 3.03
C VAL A 168 21.98 -11.40 1.98
N GLN A 169 23.01 -12.15 1.54
CA GLN A 169 23.92 -11.71 0.49
C GLN A 169 23.19 -11.37 -0.81
N HIS A 170 22.26 -12.23 -1.25
CA HIS A 170 21.46 -11.98 -2.44
C HIS A 170 20.69 -10.65 -2.39
N PHE A 171 20.06 -10.32 -1.26
CA PHE A 171 19.34 -9.04 -1.13
C PHE A 171 20.28 -7.84 -1.08
N GLU A 172 21.44 -8.01 -0.48
CA GLU A 172 22.47 -6.98 -0.41
C GLU A 172 23.07 -6.69 -1.79
N ASP A 173 23.47 -7.73 -2.52
CA ASP A 173 23.97 -7.62 -3.90
C ASP A 173 22.91 -7.02 -4.82
N ARG A 174 21.64 -7.36 -4.60
CA ARG A 174 20.52 -6.81 -5.35
C ARG A 174 20.33 -5.33 -5.14
N TYR A 175 20.41 -4.88 -3.89
CA TYR A 175 20.29 -3.48 -3.57
C TYR A 175 21.44 -2.66 -4.15
N TYR A 176 22.67 -3.13 -3.94
CA TYR A 176 23.87 -2.40 -4.35
C TYR A 176 24.17 -2.49 -5.86
N SER A 177 23.65 -3.48 -6.59
CA SER A 177 23.80 -3.51 -8.04
C SER A 177 23.05 -2.35 -8.72
N ILE A 178 21.88 -1.95 -8.20
CA ILE A 178 21.20 -0.74 -8.65
C ILE A 178 22.07 0.50 -8.39
N ASP A 179 22.60 0.63 -7.17
CA ASP A 179 23.43 1.79 -6.79
C ASP A 179 24.70 1.90 -7.66
N ARG A 180 25.35 0.76 -7.96
CA ARG A 180 26.52 0.68 -8.85
C ARG A 180 26.20 1.13 -10.27
N MET A 181 25.03 0.78 -10.78
CA MET A 181 24.59 1.17 -12.12
C MET A 181 24.08 2.62 -12.16
N LEU A 182 23.48 3.09 -11.07
CA LEU A 182 22.89 4.44 -10.96
C LEU A 182 23.96 5.51 -10.80
N GLN A 183 24.97 5.29 -9.96
CA GLN A 183 25.99 6.30 -9.64
C GLN A 183 26.70 6.88 -10.87
N PRO A 184 27.18 6.08 -11.85
CA PRO A 184 27.88 6.58 -13.04
C PRO A 184 27.00 7.41 -13.98
N THR A 185 25.67 7.31 -13.89
CA THR A 185 24.75 8.07 -14.76
C THR A 185 24.78 9.57 -14.47
N GLY A 186 25.11 9.97 -13.24
CA GLY A 186 25.04 11.36 -12.78
C GLY A 186 23.62 11.94 -12.71
N ILE A 187 22.58 11.14 -12.97
CA ILE A 187 21.18 11.62 -12.99
C ILE A 187 20.70 11.87 -11.55
N THR A 188 20.08 13.02 -11.33
CA THR A 188 19.59 13.45 -10.01
C THR A 188 18.08 13.35 -9.84
N ASN A 189 17.30 13.26 -10.92
CA ASN A 189 15.88 12.95 -10.88
C ASN A 189 15.70 11.43 -10.88
N ILE A 190 15.24 10.85 -9.78
CA ILE A 190 15.19 9.40 -9.59
C ILE A 190 13.77 8.99 -9.21
N LEU A 191 13.19 8.08 -9.97
CA LEU A 191 11.89 7.45 -9.69
C LEU A 191 12.14 5.99 -9.29
N GLU A 192 11.75 5.59 -8.08
CA GLU A 192 11.77 4.19 -7.66
C GLU A 192 10.37 3.58 -7.75
N LEU A 193 10.22 2.52 -8.55
CA LEU A 193 8.96 1.79 -8.74
C LEU A 193 8.88 0.62 -7.77
N SER A 194 7.70 0.43 -7.17
CA SER A 194 7.40 -0.68 -6.25
C SER A 194 8.47 -0.83 -5.18
N SER A 195 8.80 0.30 -4.54
CA SER A 195 9.92 0.43 -3.63
C SER A 195 9.77 -0.43 -2.36
N GLY A 196 8.55 -0.86 -2.02
CA GLY A 196 8.23 -1.58 -0.81
C GLY A 196 8.82 -0.90 0.42
N TYR A 197 9.65 -1.64 1.15
CA TYR A 197 10.41 -1.13 2.29
C TYR A 197 11.91 -0.97 1.99
N SER A 198 12.25 -0.62 0.75
CA SER A 198 13.56 -0.05 0.38
C SER A 198 13.66 1.37 0.94
N PHE A 199 14.75 1.73 1.61
CA PHE A 199 14.97 3.11 2.08
C PHE A 199 16.03 3.84 1.24
N ARG A 200 16.24 3.41 0.00
CA ARG A 200 17.21 3.99 -0.94
C ARG A 200 17.00 5.49 -1.15
N GLY A 201 15.75 5.92 -1.30
CA GLY A 201 15.42 7.33 -1.44
C GLY A 201 15.85 8.18 -0.25
N LEU A 202 15.63 7.69 0.97
CA LEU A 202 16.07 8.35 2.20
C LEU A 202 17.60 8.41 2.30
N ASP A 203 18.29 7.32 1.97
CA ASP A 203 19.74 7.27 1.99
C ASP A 203 20.38 8.24 0.99
N LEU A 204 19.89 8.25 -0.25
CA LEU A 204 20.40 9.12 -1.30
C LEU A 204 20.08 10.59 -1.00
N ALA A 205 18.87 10.93 -0.59
CA ALA A 205 18.50 12.30 -0.24
C ALA A 205 19.28 12.83 0.99
N ASN A 206 19.73 11.97 1.89
CA ASN A 206 20.66 12.36 2.96
C ASN A 206 22.07 12.68 2.45
N LYS A 207 22.54 11.96 1.43
CA LYS A 207 23.93 12.03 0.97
C LYS A 207 24.16 13.07 -0.13
N ARG A 208 23.17 13.31 -0.99
CA ARG A 208 23.31 14.08 -2.23
C ARG A 208 22.05 14.90 -2.56
N ALA A 209 22.23 15.96 -3.33
CA ALA A 209 21.16 16.83 -3.81
C ALA A 209 20.43 16.16 -5.00
N VAL A 210 19.60 15.18 -4.71
CA VAL A 210 18.73 14.47 -5.66
C VAL A 210 17.28 14.93 -5.52
N HIS A 211 16.47 14.73 -6.56
CA HIS A 211 15.01 14.71 -6.47
C HIS A 211 14.59 13.25 -6.57
N TYR A 212 14.19 12.66 -5.45
CA TYR A 212 13.83 11.25 -5.36
C TYR A 212 12.33 11.10 -5.14
N ILE A 213 11.63 10.46 -6.08
CA ILE A 213 10.23 10.07 -5.91
C ILE A 213 10.18 8.56 -5.69
N ASP A 214 9.74 8.18 -4.52
CA ASP A 214 9.63 6.82 -4.02
C ASP A 214 8.17 6.37 -4.14
N THR A 215 7.91 5.30 -4.91
CA THR A 215 6.55 4.92 -5.28
C THR A 215 6.23 3.45 -5.03
N ASP A 216 4.99 3.20 -4.64
CA ASP A 216 4.38 1.89 -4.46
C ASP A 216 2.84 2.07 -4.40
N LEU A 217 2.09 1.00 -4.15
CA LEU A 217 0.66 1.09 -3.90
C LEU A 217 0.36 1.95 -2.65
N ASP A 218 -0.84 2.55 -2.65
CA ASP A 218 -1.27 3.52 -1.63
C ASP A 218 -1.13 2.99 -0.18
N ASP A 219 -1.46 1.73 0.06
CA ASP A 219 -1.34 1.12 1.39
C ASP A 219 0.13 0.93 1.81
N VAL A 220 1.00 0.56 0.87
CA VAL A 220 2.44 0.43 1.10
C VAL A 220 3.08 1.78 1.38
N ILE A 221 2.78 2.80 0.56
CA ILE A 221 3.28 4.17 0.76
C ILE A 221 2.82 4.76 2.08
N SER A 222 1.54 4.60 2.43
CA SER A 222 0.99 5.09 3.70
C SER A 222 1.71 4.49 4.91
N ARG A 223 2.04 3.19 4.87
CA ARG A 223 2.82 2.51 5.92
C ARG A 223 4.29 2.93 5.90
N LYS A 224 4.91 3.03 4.73
CA LYS A 224 6.31 3.44 4.56
C LYS A 224 6.56 4.85 5.12
N LEU A 225 5.61 5.76 4.95
CA LEU A 225 5.69 7.12 5.50
C LEU A 225 5.91 7.10 7.03
N GLN A 226 5.28 6.15 7.73
CA GLN A 226 5.47 5.99 9.18
C GLN A 226 6.92 5.60 9.51
N PHE A 227 7.56 4.72 8.72
CA PHE A 227 8.99 4.43 8.89
C PHE A 227 9.85 5.66 8.63
N ILE A 228 9.61 6.38 7.53
CA ILE A 228 10.40 7.57 7.16
C ILE A 228 10.36 8.61 8.29
N ASN A 229 9.19 8.85 8.89
CA ASN A 229 9.04 9.78 10.01
C ASN A 229 9.90 9.41 11.24
N HIS A 230 10.19 8.13 11.45
CA HIS A 230 11.05 7.67 12.55
C HIS A 230 12.53 7.58 12.16
N LEU A 231 12.82 7.30 10.89
CA LEU A 231 14.18 7.03 10.40
C LEU A 231 14.92 8.30 9.96
N GLN A 232 14.21 9.33 9.50
CA GLN A 232 14.83 10.57 9.05
C GLN A 232 15.38 11.37 10.24
N GLN A 233 16.69 11.58 10.26
CA GLN A 233 17.37 12.33 11.32
C GLN A 233 17.86 13.68 10.79
N GLY A 234 16.94 14.65 10.70
CA GLY A 234 17.26 16.02 10.31
C GLY A 234 16.94 16.38 8.85
N PRO A 235 17.40 17.55 8.39
CA PRO A 235 17.13 18.03 7.04
C PRO A 235 17.89 17.21 5.99
N LEU A 236 17.19 16.89 4.89
CA LEU A 236 17.77 16.20 3.74
C LEU A 236 18.61 17.17 2.90
N LYS A 237 19.65 16.66 2.23
CA LYS A 237 20.42 17.42 1.22
C LYS A 237 19.70 17.48 -0.12
N GLY A 238 18.94 16.43 -0.44
CA GLY A 238 18.04 16.35 -1.58
C GLY A 238 16.58 16.44 -1.15
N GLN A 239 15.70 16.07 -2.07
CA GLN A 239 14.27 15.96 -1.86
C GLN A 239 13.86 14.49 -1.92
N LEU A 240 13.03 14.07 -0.97
CA LEU A 240 12.39 12.77 -0.97
C LEU A 240 10.88 12.98 -0.93
N GLN A 241 10.17 12.44 -1.92
CA GLN A 241 8.72 12.43 -1.98
C GLN A 241 8.24 10.98 -2.03
N LEU A 242 7.31 10.61 -1.16
CA LEU A 242 6.63 9.32 -1.21
C LEU A 242 5.28 9.52 -1.91
N THR A 243 5.03 8.79 -3.00
CA THR A 243 3.82 8.97 -3.81
C THR A 243 3.20 7.63 -4.20
N PRO A 244 1.89 7.41 -3.97
CA PRO A 244 1.20 6.25 -4.51
C PRO A 244 1.30 6.17 -6.04
N LEU A 245 1.62 4.99 -6.56
CA LEU A 245 1.64 4.69 -7.99
C LEU A 245 1.32 3.21 -8.23
N ASN A 246 0.35 2.93 -9.09
CA ASN A 246 0.32 1.66 -9.81
C ASN A 246 1.26 1.79 -11.02
N ALA A 247 2.32 0.99 -11.10
CA ALA A 247 3.31 1.08 -12.18
C ALA A 247 2.72 0.83 -13.58
N LEU A 248 1.55 0.19 -13.66
CA LEU A 248 0.83 -0.04 -14.92
C LEU A 248 -0.23 1.04 -15.24
N ASP A 249 -0.41 2.03 -14.37
CA ASP A 249 -1.26 3.21 -14.64
C ASP A 249 -0.43 4.29 -15.35
N ALA A 250 -0.53 4.32 -16.68
CA ALA A 250 0.20 5.26 -17.51
C ALA A 250 -0.07 6.74 -17.18
N THR A 251 -1.28 7.08 -16.70
CA THR A 251 -1.66 8.46 -16.41
C THR A 251 -1.02 8.93 -15.11
N GLN A 252 -1.08 8.10 -14.06
CA GLN A 252 -0.38 8.37 -12.80
C GLN A 252 1.13 8.44 -13.02
N PHE A 253 1.69 7.49 -13.79
CA PHE A 253 3.12 7.43 -14.10
C PHE A 253 3.57 8.73 -14.80
N GLU A 254 2.87 9.15 -15.85
CA GLU A 254 3.20 10.38 -16.59
C GLU A 254 3.09 11.62 -15.70
N THR A 255 2.06 11.69 -14.84
CA THR A 255 1.91 12.78 -13.87
C THR A 255 3.10 12.89 -12.91
N ILE A 256 3.59 11.75 -12.41
CA ILE A 256 4.77 11.70 -11.55
C ILE A 256 6.02 12.12 -12.31
N ILE A 257 6.22 11.61 -13.52
CA ILE A 257 7.36 11.99 -14.36
C ILE A 257 7.38 13.49 -14.64
N ASP A 258 6.22 14.09 -14.92
CA ASP A 258 6.11 15.52 -15.20
C ASP A 258 6.31 16.40 -13.97
N SER A 259 6.23 15.84 -12.76
CA SER A 259 6.51 16.57 -11.51
C SER A 259 8.00 16.76 -11.21
N PHE A 260 8.90 16.01 -11.87
CA PHE A 260 10.34 16.20 -11.70
C PHE A 260 10.81 17.53 -12.33
N PRO A 261 11.82 18.21 -11.74
CA PRO A 261 12.53 19.32 -12.40
C PRO A 261 13.05 18.93 -13.78
N GLU A 262 13.36 19.91 -14.64
CA GLU A 262 13.92 19.66 -15.97
C GLU A 262 15.15 18.73 -15.94
N GLY A 263 15.30 17.92 -17.00
CA GLY A 263 16.43 17.00 -17.16
C GLY A 263 16.04 15.52 -17.19
N PRO A 264 17.04 14.64 -17.38
CA PRO A 264 16.84 13.20 -17.51
C PRO A 264 16.33 12.57 -16.22
N VAL A 265 15.65 11.42 -16.33
CA VAL A 265 15.14 10.66 -15.18
C VAL A 265 15.76 9.27 -15.16
N ALA A 266 16.21 8.84 -13.99
CA ALA A 266 16.60 7.46 -13.73
C ALA A 266 15.41 6.74 -13.07
N ILE A 267 14.81 5.82 -13.79
CA ILE A 267 13.76 4.95 -13.26
C ILE A 267 14.45 3.71 -12.70
N VAL A 268 14.19 3.34 -11.45
CA VAL A 268 14.82 2.19 -10.80
C VAL A 268 13.78 1.26 -10.20
N ASN A 269 14.03 -0.04 -10.21
CA ASN A 269 13.20 -1.00 -9.49
C ASN A 269 13.97 -2.26 -9.06
N GLU A 270 13.60 -2.76 -7.89
CA GLU A 270 13.86 -4.12 -7.45
C GLU A 270 12.56 -4.73 -6.94
N GLY A 271 12.25 -5.95 -7.34
CA GLY A 271 11.16 -6.72 -6.72
C GLY A 271 9.81 -6.53 -7.39
N LEU A 272 9.80 -6.17 -8.68
CA LEU A 272 8.60 -5.89 -9.44
C LEU A 272 8.38 -6.90 -10.58
N LEU A 273 9.34 -7.12 -11.48
CA LEU A 273 9.05 -7.79 -12.75
C LEU A 273 8.64 -9.26 -12.59
N MET A 274 9.04 -9.93 -11.52
CA MET A 274 8.63 -11.31 -11.23
C MET A 274 7.17 -11.42 -10.77
N TYR A 275 6.50 -10.31 -10.48
CA TYR A 275 5.07 -10.28 -10.16
C TYR A 275 4.19 -9.93 -11.37
N LEU A 276 4.81 -9.60 -12.50
CA LEU A 276 4.11 -9.22 -13.73
C LEU A 276 4.18 -10.38 -14.73
N ASN A 277 3.07 -10.68 -15.40
CA ASN A 277 3.10 -11.56 -16.56
C ASN A 277 3.74 -10.87 -17.78
N MET A 278 3.91 -11.57 -18.92
CA MET A 278 4.59 -10.99 -20.09
C MET A 278 3.85 -9.79 -20.72
N GLU A 279 2.51 -9.77 -20.70
CA GLU A 279 1.71 -8.65 -21.20
C GLU A 279 1.86 -7.42 -20.29
N GLU A 280 1.85 -7.62 -18.98
CA GLU A 280 2.06 -6.57 -17.98
C GLU A 280 3.50 -6.02 -18.04
N LYS A 281 4.50 -6.89 -18.25
CA LYS A 281 5.88 -6.44 -18.50
C LYS A 281 5.96 -5.58 -19.76
N GLN A 282 5.28 -5.98 -20.85
CA GLN A 282 5.27 -5.21 -22.10
C GLN A 282 4.62 -3.83 -21.87
N LEU A 283 3.48 -3.78 -21.20
CA LEU A 283 2.81 -2.52 -20.86
C LEU A 283 3.72 -1.60 -20.04
N LEU A 284 4.38 -2.13 -19.00
CA LEU A 284 5.33 -1.37 -18.20
C LEU A 284 6.51 -0.85 -19.06
N ALA A 285 7.06 -1.70 -19.91
CA ALA A 285 8.15 -1.34 -20.81
C ALA A 285 7.73 -0.21 -21.78
N ASP A 286 6.52 -0.27 -22.34
CA ASP A 286 5.97 0.75 -23.24
C ASP A 286 5.80 2.10 -22.51
N ILE A 287 5.28 2.07 -21.27
CA ILE A 287 5.13 3.27 -20.42
C ILE A 287 6.50 3.89 -20.15
N ILE A 288 7.45 3.09 -19.66
CA ILE A 288 8.80 3.56 -19.34
C ILE A 288 9.50 4.09 -20.60
N HIS A 289 9.40 3.38 -21.73
CA HIS A 289 9.98 3.79 -23.00
C HIS A 289 9.43 5.15 -23.43
N LYS A 290 8.10 5.34 -23.40
CA LYS A 290 7.46 6.63 -23.71
C LYS A 290 7.99 7.76 -22.82
N MET A 291 8.12 7.51 -21.52
CA MET A 291 8.60 8.51 -20.56
C MET A 291 10.08 8.86 -20.76
N LEU A 292 10.93 7.86 -21.04
CA LEU A 292 12.35 8.08 -21.31
C LEU A 292 12.59 8.74 -22.68
N MET A 293 11.75 8.50 -23.69
CA MET A 293 11.78 9.25 -24.94
C MET A 293 11.42 10.73 -24.74
N LYS A 294 10.52 11.04 -23.78
CA LYS A 294 10.13 12.41 -23.43
C LYS A 294 11.20 13.13 -22.62
N ARG A 295 11.83 12.46 -21.64
CA ARG A 295 12.70 13.09 -20.63
C ARG A 295 14.19 12.84 -20.84
N GLY A 296 14.55 11.81 -21.59
CA GLY A 296 15.88 11.20 -21.55
C GLY A 296 16.14 10.46 -20.22
N GLY A 297 17.29 9.78 -20.16
CA GLY A 297 17.74 9.07 -18.96
C GLY A 297 17.85 7.56 -19.16
N CYS A 298 17.48 6.78 -18.16
CA CYS A 298 17.58 5.32 -18.22
C CYS A 298 16.63 4.62 -17.25
N TRP A 299 16.39 3.33 -17.49
CA TRP A 299 15.73 2.43 -16.56
C TRP A 299 16.74 1.40 -16.03
N ILE A 300 16.91 1.30 -14.72
CA ILE A 300 17.80 0.34 -14.06
C ILE A 300 16.95 -0.67 -13.30
N THR A 301 17.05 -1.94 -13.68
CA THR A 301 16.28 -3.01 -13.04
C THR A 301 17.18 -4.13 -12.56
N ALA A 302 16.95 -4.56 -11.31
CA ALA A 302 17.62 -5.70 -10.68
C ALA A 302 16.78 -6.99 -10.78
N ASP A 303 15.87 -7.04 -11.75
CA ASP A 303 14.78 -8.03 -11.81
C ASP A 303 14.88 -8.99 -12.99
N ILE A 304 16.05 -9.11 -13.61
CA ILE A 304 16.26 -10.09 -14.69
C ILE A 304 16.49 -11.46 -14.04
N TYR A 305 15.41 -12.11 -13.62
CA TYR A 305 15.44 -13.43 -13.02
C TYR A 305 15.13 -14.52 -14.04
N ILE A 306 15.88 -15.62 -13.95
CA ILE A 306 15.61 -16.88 -14.66
C ILE A 306 15.36 -18.01 -13.64
N PRO A 307 14.70 -19.12 -14.02
CA PRO A 307 14.55 -20.28 -13.15
C PRO A 307 15.90 -20.79 -12.62
N SER A 308 16.02 -20.97 -11.31
CA SER A 308 17.24 -21.45 -10.64
C SER A 308 17.10 -22.91 -10.19
N PRO A 309 18.17 -23.73 -10.24
CA PRO A 309 18.18 -25.07 -9.62
C PRO A 309 17.92 -25.04 -8.10
N LEU A 310 18.19 -23.90 -7.45
CA LEU A 310 17.91 -23.68 -6.03
C LEU A 310 16.42 -23.53 -5.72
N ASP A 311 15.58 -23.24 -6.73
CA ASP A 311 14.13 -23.08 -6.57
C ASP A 311 13.44 -24.43 -6.28
N ALA A 312 14.01 -25.55 -6.76
CA ALA A 312 13.48 -26.89 -6.57
C ALA A 312 13.57 -27.43 -5.12
N HIS A 313 14.42 -26.83 -4.28
CA HIS A 313 14.68 -27.29 -2.90
C HIS A 313 14.09 -26.35 -1.83
N LYS A 314 13.25 -25.39 -2.23
CA LYS A 314 12.67 -24.41 -1.29
C LYS A 314 11.49 -25.00 -0.53
N VAL A 315 11.67 -25.18 0.78
CA VAL A 315 10.57 -25.47 1.71
C VAL A 315 9.90 -24.13 2.05
N TYR A 316 8.79 -23.83 1.39
CA TYR A 316 7.95 -22.69 1.77
C TYR A 316 6.96 -23.09 2.86
N THR A 317 6.62 -22.16 3.75
CA THR A 317 5.43 -22.35 4.59
C THR A 317 4.18 -22.38 3.71
N GLN A 318 3.10 -23.07 4.13
CA GLN A 318 1.85 -23.13 3.34
C GLN A 318 1.32 -21.74 2.95
N ARG A 319 1.49 -20.74 3.80
CA ARG A 319 1.07 -19.36 3.54
C ARG A 319 1.93 -18.68 2.47
N GLN A 320 3.25 -18.86 2.51
CA GLN A 320 4.16 -18.36 1.49
C GLN A 320 3.94 -19.07 0.15
N GLN A 321 3.70 -20.38 0.17
CA GLN A 321 3.36 -21.15 -1.03
C GLN A 321 2.08 -20.63 -1.67
N LYS A 322 1.02 -20.39 -0.88
CA LYS A 322 -0.24 -19.80 -1.38
C LYS A 322 -0.04 -18.41 -1.99
N PHE A 323 0.75 -17.55 -1.35
CA PHE A 323 1.05 -16.21 -1.87
C PHE A 323 1.85 -16.26 -3.19
N MET A 324 2.91 -17.06 -3.23
CA MET A 324 3.75 -17.23 -4.43
C MET A 324 2.97 -17.85 -5.59
N ASN A 325 2.13 -18.85 -5.31
CA ASN A 325 1.29 -19.48 -6.31
C ASN A 325 0.18 -18.53 -6.80
N PHE A 326 -0.39 -17.71 -5.91
CA PHE A 326 -1.39 -16.70 -6.28
C PHE A 326 -0.81 -15.67 -7.24
N HIS A 327 0.44 -15.25 -7.01
CA HIS A 327 1.14 -14.29 -7.88
C HIS A 327 1.97 -14.93 -9.00
N LYS A 328 1.93 -16.26 -9.18
CA LYS A 328 2.61 -17.00 -10.27
C LYS A 328 4.08 -16.61 -10.46
N VAL A 329 4.79 -16.30 -9.37
CA VAL A 329 6.12 -15.64 -9.43
C VAL A 329 7.16 -16.46 -10.21
N GLU A 330 7.12 -17.78 -10.08
CA GLU A 330 8.02 -18.69 -10.82
C GLU A 330 7.70 -18.75 -12.32
N GLU A 331 6.41 -18.71 -12.68
CA GLU A 331 5.94 -18.67 -14.08
C GLU A 331 6.26 -17.33 -14.75
N ASN A 332 6.37 -16.26 -13.96
CA ASN A 332 6.62 -14.91 -14.43
C ASN A 332 8.11 -14.58 -14.60
N LYS A 333 9.05 -15.47 -14.26
CA LYS A 333 10.48 -15.29 -14.56
C LYS A 333 10.73 -15.35 -16.07
N PHE A 334 11.81 -14.75 -16.55
CA PHE A 334 12.22 -14.92 -17.94
C PHE A 334 12.73 -16.35 -18.15
N ALA A 335 12.44 -16.93 -19.33
CA ALA A 335 12.89 -18.30 -19.65
C ALA A 335 14.43 -18.43 -19.69
N SER A 336 15.12 -17.37 -20.11
CA SER A 336 16.58 -17.26 -20.14
C SER A 336 16.99 -15.79 -20.19
N PHE A 337 18.28 -15.50 -19.98
CA PHE A 337 18.81 -14.15 -20.18
C PHE A 337 18.69 -13.69 -21.63
N ASP A 338 18.78 -14.59 -22.61
CA ASP A 338 18.56 -14.25 -24.02
C ASP A 338 17.09 -13.89 -24.29
N ALA A 339 16.14 -14.59 -23.67
CA ALA A 339 14.72 -14.24 -23.78
C ALA A 339 14.42 -12.86 -23.18
N ALA A 340 15.01 -12.55 -22.01
CA ALA A 340 14.91 -11.22 -21.41
C ALA A 340 15.54 -10.16 -22.32
N LYS A 341 16.70 -10.47 -22.93
CA LYS A 341 17.40 -9.55 -23.83
C LYS A 341 16.53 -9.21 -25.04
N ASN A 342 16.01 -10.22 -25.72
CA ASN A 342 15.14 -10.04 -26.88
C ASN A 342 13.91 -9.21 -26.50
N PHE A 343 13.27 -9.49 -25.35
CA PHE A 343 12.13 -8.73 -24.86
C PHE A 343 12.42 -7.22 -24.74
N PHE A 344 13.52 -6.84 -24.09
CA PHE A 344 13.86 -5.42 -23.91
C PHE A 344 14.37 -4.77 -25.21
N GLU A 345 15.09 -5.51 -26.06
CA GLU A 345 15.53 -5.00 -27.36
C GLU A 345 14.35 -4.74 -28.31
N ASP A 346 13.34 -5.63 -28.31
CA ASP A 346 12.10 -5.49 -29.05
C ASP A 346 11.24 -4.33 -28.51
N ALA A 347 11.27 -4.11 -27.19
CA ALA A 347 10.66 -2.95 -26.54
C ALA A 347 11.42 -1.63 -26.75
N GLY A 348 12.46 -1.61 -27.60
CA GLY A 348 13.15 -0.38 -28.00
C GLY A 348 14.32 0.03 -27.09
N PHE A 349 14.82 -0.86 -26.24
CA PHE A 349 15.95 -0.56 -25.34
C PHE A 349 17.30 -1.08 -25.85
N THR A 350 18.36 -0.37 -25.50
CA THR A 350 19.75 -0.84 -25.48
C THR A 350 20.12 -1.25 -24.06
N ILE A 351 20.97 -2.26 -23.91
CA ILE A 351 21.20 -2.95 -22.62
C ILE A 351 22.67 -2.83 -22.21
N THR A 352 22.89 -2.38 -20.97
CA THR A 352 24.20 -2.45 -20.28
C THR A 352 24.04 -3.30 -19.02
N LYS A 353 24.84 -4.36 -18.88
CA LYS A 353 24.80 -5.26 -17.72
C LYS A 353 25.74 -4.80 -16.61
N ASP A 354 25.41 -5.05 -15.35
CA ASP A 354 26.37 -4.92 -14.24
C ASP A 354 27.48 -5.96 -14.40
N SER A 355 28.73 -5.50 -14.53
CA SER A 355 29.90 -6.36 -14.74
C SER A 355 30.39 -7.05 -13.47
N GLN A 356 29.88 -6.66 -12.29
CA GLN A 356 30.28 -7.22 -10.99
C GLN A 356 29.32 -8.30 -10.49
N GLU A 357 28.36 -8.71 -11.30
CA GLU A 357 27.36 -9.68 -10.90
C GLU A 357 27.84 -11.12 -11.13
N GLU A 358 28.05 -11.86 -10.04
CA GLU A 358 28.57 -13.24 -10.06
C GLU A 358 27.46 -14.31 -9.93
N ILE A 359 26.19 -13.89 -9.86
CA ILE A 359 25.05 -14.79 -9.64
C ILE A 359 24.52 -15.31 -10.98
N ASN A 360 24.34 -16.62 -11.10
CA ASN A 360 23.96 -17.27 -12.37
C ASN A 360 22.45 -17.30 -12.67
N PHE A 361 21.60 -16.75 -11.81
CA PHE A 361 20.13 -16.78 -11.95
C PHE A 361 19.45 -15.41 -11.88
N ARG A 362 20.23 -14.33 -11.72
CA ARG A 362 19.76 -12.95 -11.71
C ARG A 362 20.79 -12.06 -12.42
N GLU A 363 20.33 -11.08 -13.18
CA GLU A 363 21.15 -9.97 -13.68
C GLU A 363 20.50 -8.59 -13.37
N THR A 364 21.34 -7.56 -13.31
CA THR A 364 20.97 -6.15 -13.17
C THR A 364 21.31 -5.40 -14.45
N TRP A 365 20.29 -4.83 -15.08
CA TRP A 365 20.42 -4.17 -16.38
C TRP A 365 20.09 -2.68 -16.28
N LEU A 366 20.89 -1.88 -16.98
CA LEU A 366 20.58 -0.50 -17.33
C LEU A 366 20.12 -0.46 -18.79
N LEU A 367 18.93 0.09 -18.99
CA LEU A 367 18.19 0.15 -20.23
C LEU A 367 18.09 1.62 -20.67
N LYS A 368 18.48 1.91 -21.91
CA LYS A 368 18.31 3.24 -22.55
C LYS A 368 17.51 3.10 -23.82
N THR A 369 16.65 4.06 -24.13
CA THR A 369 15.90 4.09 -25.39
C THR A 369 16.87 4.15 -26.58
N LYS A 370 16.55 3.43 -27.66
CA LYS A 370 17.33 3.39 -28.91
C LYS A 370 17.36 4.71 -29.66
#